data_AF-B3T3V1-F1
#
_entry.id   AF-B3T3V1-F1
#
_cell.length_a   1.000
_cell.length_b   1.000
_cell.length_c   1.000
_cell.angle_alpha   90.00
_cell.angle_beta   90.00
_cell.angle_gamma   90.00
#
_symmetry.space_group_name_H-M   'P 1'
#
loop_
_entity.id
_entity.type
_entity.pdbx_description
1 polymer ?
#
loop_
_entity_poly.entity_id
_entity_poly.type
_entity_poly.pdbx_seq_one_letter_code
_entity_poly.pdbx_strand_id
1 'polypeptide(L)'
;MHALTEPGLHIVRARVHSSSTHEIGDHLEVFSDGIGPISIVRFRDLTNQANNSLLDAVKESITENPDEHLSFFNRAQNLSLKMHAFQLLPGVGKSTAQSWVQIRGVNGWVDLDEVSKRLGVDAITLLAERYVKELENPAEVPSLLELLVRSEN
;
A
#
# COMPACT_ATOMS: atom_id res chain seq x y z
N MET A 1 -8.12 19.58 1.60
CA MET A 1 -8.39 18.15 1.76
C MET A 1 -7.08 17.38 1.91
N HIS A 2 -7.14 16.15 2.43
CA HIS A 2 -6.05 15.19 2.39
C HIS A 2 -6.32 14.16 1.31
N ALA A 3 -5.28 13.67 0.65
CA ALA A 3 -5.37 12.67 -0.41
C ALA A 3 -4.09 11.80 -0.43
N LEU A 4 -4.14 10.70 -1.16
CA LEU A 4 -2.99 9.88 -1.52
C LEU A 4 -2.64 10.13 -2.99
N THR A 5 -1.36 10.21 -3.30
CA THR A 5 -0.91 10.20 -4.70
C THR A 5 -0.95 8.78 -5.24
N GLU A 6 -1.24 8.64 -6.53
CA GLU A 6 -1.11 7.35 -7.22
C GLU A 6 0.03 7.39 -8.26
N PRO A 7 0.79 6.30 -8.43
CA PRO A 7 0.78 5.10 -7.59
C PRO A 7 1.53 5.29 -6.27
N GLY A 8 2.30 6.37 -6.10
CA GLY A 8 3.33 6.51 -5.04
C GLY A 8 2.86 6.50 -3.57
N LEU A 9 1.55 6.49 -3.27
CA LEU A 9 0.96 6.51 -1.94
C LEU A 9 1.56 7.58 -0.99
N HIS A 10 1.90 8.76 -1.51
CA HIS A 10 2.32 9.89 -0.69
C HIS A 10 1.08 10.56 -0.10
N ILE A 11 1.11 10.83 1.21
CA ILE A 11 0.06 11.64 1.84
C ILE A 11 0.29 13.09 1.42
N VAL A 12 -0.72 13.68 0.79
CA VAL A 12 -0.69 15.07 0.37
C VAL A 12 -1.85 15.86 0.95
N ARG A 13 -1.66 17.17 1.04
CA ARG A 13 -2.71 18.14 1.31
C ARG A 13 -2.90 18.99 0.08
N ALA A 14 -4.11 18.98 -0.47
CA ALA A 14 -4.53 19.86 -1.55
C ALA A 14 -5.43 20.97 -1.00
N ARG A 15 -5.22 22.20 -1.49
CA ARG A 15 -6.19 23.29 -1.29
C ARG A 15 -7.29 23.13 -2.34
N VAL A 16 -8.53 23.31 -1.92
CA VAL A 16 -9.71 23.15 -2.79
C VAL A 16 -10.41 24.49 -2.88
N HIS A 17 -10.80 24.91 -4.07
CA HIS A 17 -11.63 26.09 -4.26
C HIS A 17 -13.08 25.79 -3.88
N SER A 18 -13.77 26.75 -3.24
CA SER A 18 -15.06 26.55 -2.58
C SER A 18 -16.23 26.12 -3.48
N SER A 19 -16.05 26.08 -4.79
CA SER A 19 -17.08 25.66 -5.75
C SER A 19 -17.08 24.17 -6.08
N SER A 20 -16.04 23.41 -5.71
CA SER A 20 -15.99 21.97 -5.92
C SER A 20 -16.44 21.20 -4.68
N THR A 21 -17.30 20.20 -4.88
CA THR A 21 -17.71 19.25 -3.84
C THR A 21 -16.93 17.97 -4.06
N HIS A 22 -16.30 17.47 -2.99
CA HIS A 22 -15.52 16.23 -3.03
C HIS A 22 -15.93 15.32 -1.87
N GLU A 23 -16.00 14.03 -2.16
CA GLU A 23 -16.31 12.97 -1.19
C GLU A 23 -15.08 12.09 -0.93
N ILE A 24 -15.16 11.26 0.11
CA ILE A 24 -14.11 10.27 0.38
C ILE A 24 -14.19 9.20 -0.71
N GLY A 25 -13.06 8.88 -1.32
CA GLY A 25 -12.97 7.95 -2.46
C GLY A 25 -12.94 8.64 -3.82
N ASP A 26 -13.06 9.97 -3.89
CA ASP A 26 -12.94 10.68 -5.15
C ASP A 26 -11.51 10.61 -5.71
N HIS A 27 -11.43 10.24 -6.99
CA HIS A 27 -10.21 10.33 -7.80
C HIS A 27 -10.08 11.71 -8.45
N LEU A 28 -8.94 12.37 -8.24
CA LEU A 28 -8.73 13.76 -8.65
C LEU A 28 -7.47 13.91 -9.49
N GLU A 29 -7.62 14.53 -10.66
CA GLU A 29 -6.48 14.99 -11.43
C GLU A 29 -5.87 16.25 -10.78
N VAL A 30 -4.54 16.22 -10.57
CA VAL A 30 -3.77 17.25 -9.86
C VAL A 30 -3.93 18.66 -10.47
N PHE A 31 -4.20 18.76 -11.77
CA PHE A 31 -4.31 20.02 -12.51
C PHE A 31 -5.74 20.37 -12.93
N SER A 32 -6.74 19.74 -12.31
CA SER A 32 -8.15 20.04 -12.57
C SER A 32 -8.56 21.42 -12.01
N ASP A 33 -9.50 22.07 -12.71
CA ASP A 33 -10.10 23.33 -12.24
C ASP A 33 -10.74 23.14 -10.86
N GLY A 34 -10.10 23.69 -9.83
CA GLY A 34 -10.57 23.60 -8.44
C GLY A 34 -9.55 23.05 -7.47
N ILE A 35 -8.48 22.40 -7.95
CA ILE A 35 -7.37 21.92 -7.13
C ILE A 35 -6.24 22.96 -7.13
N GLY A 36 -6.03 23.57 -5.99
CA GLY A 36 -4.93 24.47 -5.72
C GLY A 36 -3.63 23.73 -5.40
N PRO A 37 -2.62 24.43 -4.83
CA PRO A 37 -1.31 23.83 -4.56
C PRO A 37 -1.39 22.57 -3.71
N ILE A 38 -0.62 21.57 -4.10
CA ILE A 38 -0.46 20.28 -3.41
C ILE A 38 0.86 20.28 -2.65
N SER A 39 0.85 19.84 -1.40
CA SER A 39 2.03 19.66 -0.57
C SER A 39 2.03 18.30 0.11
N ILE A 40 3.17 17.60 0.11
CA ILE A 40 3.36 16.37 0.90
C ILE A 40 3.26 16.70 2.39
N VAL A 41 2.54 15.87 3.15
CA VAL A 41 2.39 16.00 4.60
C VAL A 41 2.69 14.67 5.29
N ARG A 42 2.89 14.69 6.62
CA ARG A 42 3.17 13.47 7.38
C ARG A 42 1.86 12.83 7.87
N PHE A 43 1.90 11.54 8.19
CA PHE A 43 0.78 10.81 8.77
C PHE A 43 0.17 11.52 10.00
N ARG A 44 1.00 12.03 10.90
CA ARG A 44 0.56 12.77 12.10
C ARG A 44 -0.22 14.07 11.81
N ASP A 45 -0.15 14.58 10.57
CA ASP A 45 -0.83 15.81 10.14
C ASP A 45 -2.17 15.51 9.44
N LEU A 46 -2.62 14.25 9.42
CA LEU A 46 -3.94 13.81 8.98
C LEU A 46 -5.03 14.28 9.94
N THR A 47 -6.22 14.56 9.42
CA THR A 47 -7.42 14.67 10.27
C THR A 47 -7.85 13.28 10.75
N ASN A 48 -8.65 13.22 11.81
CA ASN A 48 -9.23 11.95 12.28
C ASN A 48 -10.02 11.23 11.17
N GLN A 49 -10.76 11.99 10.35
CA GLN A 49 -11.53 11.44 9.23
C GLN A 49 -10.61 10.84 8.14
N ALA A 50 -9.54 11.55 7.78
CA ALA A 50 -8.58 11.05 6.80
C ALA A 50 -7.82 9.82 7.32
N ASN A 51 -7.47 9.80 8.61
CA ASN A 51 -6.84 8.64 9.22
C ASN A 51 -7.77 7.41 9.22
N ASN A 52 -9.04 7.60 9.58
CA ASN A 52 -10.02 6.51 9.59
C ASN A 52 -10.33 5.92 8.21
N SER A 53 -10.12 6.68 7.13
CA SER A 53 -10.35 6.24 5.74
C SER A 53 -9.07 5.81 5.02
N LEU A 54 -7.90 6.03 5.62
CA LEU A 54 -6.61 5.78 4.96
C LEU A 54 -6.43 4.32 4.55
N LEU A 55 -6.81 3.38 5.42
CA LEU A 55 -6.68 1.95 5.13
C LEU A 55 -7.49 1.57 3.89
N ASP A 56 -8.74 2.02 3.81
CA ASP A 56 -9.62 1.71 2.67
C ASP A 56 -9.12 2.36 1.38
N ALA A 57 -8.65 3.62 1.45
CA ALA A 57 -8.05 4.29 0.29
C ALA A 57 -6.79 3.57 -0.22
N VAL A 58 -5.95 3.03 0.66
CA VAL A 58 -4.79 2.23 0.25
C VAL A 58 -5.22 0.90 -0.38
N LYS A 59 -6.26 0.23 0.15
CA LYS A 59 -6.80 -0.99 -0.45
C LYS A 59 -7.34 -0.75 -1.86
N GLU A 60 -8.04 0.36 -2.05
CA GLU A 60 -8.55 0.78 -3.35
C GLU A 60 -7.39 0.97 -4.34
N SER A 61 -6.37 1.73 -3.97
CA SER A 61 -5.19 1.97 -4.82
C SER A 61 -4.45 0.66 -5.19
N ILE A 62 -4.33 -0.29 -4.25
CA ILE A 62 -3.78 -1.64 -4.52
C ILE A 62 -4.63 -2.41 -5.52
N THR A 63 -5.96 -2.28 -5.42
CA THR A 63 -6.91 -2.98 -6.30
C THR A 63 -6.85 -2.43 -7.72
N GLU A 64 -6.66 -1.12 -7.85
CA GLU A 64 -6.54 -0.45 -9.15
C GLU A 64 -5.19 -0.68 -9.82
N ASN A 65 -4.11 -0.84 -9.04
CA ASN A 65 -2.75 -1.04 -9.54
C ASN A 65 -2.10 -2.33 -9.00
N PRO A 66 -2.67 -3.53 -9.29
CA PRO A 66 -2.32 -4.77 -8.58
C PRO A 66 -0.94 -5.34 -8.93
N ASP A 67 -0.32 -4.94 -10.04
CA ASP A 67 0.85 -5.61 -10.61
C ASP A 67 2.09 -5.57 -9.68
N GLU A 68 2.40 -4.41 -9.12
CA GLU A 68 3.53 -4.24 -8.19
C GLU A 68 3.31 -5.01 -6.89
N HIS A 69 2.07 -5.05 -6.43
CA HIS A 69 1.63 -5.74 -5.22
C HIS A 69 1.65 -7.27 -5.40
N LEU A 70 1.21 -7.77 -6.56
CA LEU A 70 1.33 -9.18 -6.93
C LEU A 70 2.80 -9.59 -7.10
N SER A 71 3.61 -8.70 -7.68
CA SER A 71 5.05 -8.91 -7.86
C SER A 71 5.75 -9.16 -6.52
N PHE A 72 5.36 -8.50 -5.43
CA PHE A 72 5.86 -8.83 -4.09
C PHE A 72 5.62 -10.30 -3.72
N PHE A 73 4.39 -10.80 -3.90
CA PHE A 73 4.07 -12.17 -3.57
C PHE A 73 4.86 -13.18 -4.42
N ASN A 74 4.95 -12.92 -5.72
CA ASN A 74 5.61 -13.80 -6.66
C ASN A 74 7.14 -13.76 -6.56
N ARG A 75 7.73 -12.61 -6.20
CA ARG A 75 9.17 -12.39 -6.20
C ARG A 75 9.79 -12.32 -4.80
N ALA A 76 9.01 -12.39 -3.72
CA ALA A 76 9.53 -12.39 -2.36
C ALA A 76 10.63 -13.45 -2.16
N GLN A 77 11.78 -13.02 -1.63
CA GLN A 77 12.91 -13.89 -1.31
C GLN A 77 13.37 -13.67 0.14
N ASN A 78 14.40 -14.40 0.53
CA ASN A 78 15.13 -14.13 1.76
C ASN A 78 15.81 -12.75 1.70
N LEU A 79 15.47 -11.87 2.65
CA LEU A 79 16.15 -10.60 2.88
C LEU A 79 17.50 -10.81 3.56
N SER A 80 17.60 -11.86 4.36
CA SER A 80 18.83 -12.31 5.00
C SER A 80 18.77 -13.82 5.24
N LEU A 81 19.86 -14.41 5.75
CA LEU A 81 19.90 -15.83 6.15
C LEU A 81 18.80 -16.24 7.14
N LYS A 82 18.23 -15.28 7.89
CA LYS A 82 17.24 -15.55 8.96
C LYS A 82 15.84 -15.03 8.65
N MET A 83 15.67 -14.19 7.62
CA MET A 83 14.43 -13.45 7.39
C MET A 83 13.99 -13.52 5.93
N HIS A 84 12.74 -13.90 5.72
CA HIS A 84 12.06 -13.92 4.43
C HIS A 84 11.20 -12.67 4.26
N ALA A 85 11.07 -12.13 3.05
CA ALA A 85 10.33 -10.89 2.78
C ALA A 85 8.86 -10.94 3.18
N PHE A 86 8.20 -12.12 3.14
CA PHE A 86 6.84 -12.28 3.67
C PHE A 86 6.69 -11.90 5.14
N GLN A 87 7.76 -12.00 5.96
CA GLN A 87 7.73 -11.60 7.36
C GLN A 87 7.66 -10.08 7.56
N LEU A 88 7.71 -9.30 6.48
CA LEU A 88 7.39 -7.88 6.52
C LEU A 88 5.89 -7.65 6.70
N LEU A 89 5.03 -8.57 6.25
CA LEU A 89 3.60 -8.43 6.42
C LEU A 89 3.18 -8.61 7.90
N PRO A 90 2.23 -7.81 8.40
CA PRO A 90 1.69 -7.94 9.75
C PRO A 90 1.24 -9.36 10.05
N GLY A 91 1.59 -9.86 11.24
CA GLY A 91 1.19 -11.20 11.69
C GLY A 91 1.90 -12.39 11.01
N VAL A 92 2.81 -12.15 10.06
CA VAL A 92 3.50 -13.24 9.35
C VAL A 92 4.84 -13.59 10.05
N GLY A 93 4.83 -14.68 10.81
CA GLY A 93 6.03 -15.24 11.43
C GLY A 93 6.87 -16.12 10.49
N LYS A 94 8.01 -16.61 10.99
CA LYS A 94 8.94 -17.47 10.24
C LYS A 94 8.29 -18.74 9.67
N SER A 95 7.49 -19.45 10.47
CA SER A 95 6.80 -20.68 10.04
C SER A 95 5.78 -20.39 8.94
N THR A 96 4.97 -19.35 9.10
CA THR A 96 4.00 -18.90 8.10
C THR A 96 4.69 -18.52 6.81
N ALA A 97 5.76 -17.72 6.87
CA ALA A 97 6.53 -17.33 5.68
C ALA A 97 7.13 -18.55 4.96
N GLN A 98 7.66 -19.54 5.69
CA GLN A 98 8.15 -20.78 5.09
C GLN A 98 7.04 -21.58 4.41
N SER A 99 5.87 -21.67 5.04
CA SER A 99 4.68 -22.31 4.45
C SER A 99 4.27 -21.62 3.15
N TRP A 100 4.20 -20.30 3.15
CA TRP A 100 3.82 -19.51 1.97
C TRP A 100 4.79 -19.68 0.80
N VAL A 101 6.10 -19.80 1.07
CA VAL A 101 7.10 -20.11 0.03
C VAL A 101 6.82 -21.46 -0.62
N GLN A 102 6.42 -22.47 0.15
CA GLN A 102 6.04 -23.78 -0.40
C GLN A 102 4.74 -23.70 -1.23
N ILE A 103 3.74 -22.96 -0.74
CA ILE A 103 2.44 -22.80 -1.42
C ILE A 103 2.60 -22.06 -2.75
N ARG A 104 3.44 -21.02 -2.80
CA ARG A 104 3.76 -20.29 -4.05
C ARG A 104 4.27 -21.19 -5.15
N GLY A 105 5.12 -22.16 -4.78
CA GLY A 105 5.84 -22.99 -5.73
C GLY A 105 6.68 -22.17 -6.71
N VAL A 106 6.94 -22.75 -7.89
CA VAL A 106 7.78 -22.14 -8.95
C VAL A 106 7.00 -21.20 -9.86
N ASN A 107 5.68 -21.39 -9.97
CA ASN A 107 4.85 -20.64 -10.92
C ASN A 107 4.30 -19.33 -10.36
N GLY A 108 4.29 -19.16 -9.03
CA GLY A 108 3.64 -18.02 -8.41
C GLY A 108 2.12 -18.09 -8.53
N TRP A 109 1.49 -16.93 -8.43
CA TRP A 109 0.05 -16.70 -8.52
C TRP A 109 -0.26 -15.74 -9.67
N VAL A 110 -1.44 -15.87 -10.25
CA VAL A 110 -1.86 -15.03 -11.39
C VAL A 110 -2.43 -13.67 -10.98
N ASP A 111 -2.99 -13.58 -9.77
CA ASP A 111 -3.58 -12.37 -9.21
C ASP A 111 -3.63 -12.41 -7.67
N LEU A 112 -4.01 -11.29 -7.04
CA LEU A 112 -4.10 -11.17 -5.58
C LEU A 112 -5.26 -11.97 -4.97
N ASP A 113 -6.28 -12.32 -5.74
CA ASP A 113 -7.37 -13.18 -5.30
C ASP A 113 -6.90 -14.64 -5.16
N GLU A 114 -6.09 -15.13 -6.09
CA GLU A 114 -5.44 -16.43 -5.98
C GLU A 114 -4.49 -16.46 -4.79
N VAL A 115 -3.68 -15.41 -4.58
CA VAL A 115 -2.83 -15.29 -3.37
C VAL A 115 -3.69 -15.47 -2.12
N SER A 116 -4.79 -14.71 -2.03
CA SER A 116 -5.67 -14.72 -0.87
C SER A 116 -6.27 -16.10 -0.61
N LYS A 117 -6.80 -16.76 -1.65
CA LYS A 117 -7.37 -18.11 -1.59
C LYS A 117 -6.35 -19.17 -1.20
N ARG A 118 -5.14 -19.12 -1.76
CA ARG A 118 -4.10 -20.14 -1.55
C ARG A 118 -3.44 -20.01 -0.19
N LEU A 119 -3.28 -18.79 0.31
CA LEU A 119 -2.65 -18.50 1.59
C LEU A 119 -3.65 -18.47 2.76
N GLY A 120 -4.95 -18.38 2.47
CA GLY A 120 -6.02 -18.31 3.47
C GLY A 120 -6.01 -16.98 4.23
N VAL A 121 -5.63 -15.90 3.56
CA VAL A 121 -5.55 -14.54 4.12
C VAL A 121 -6.12 -13.53 3.13
N ASP A 122 -6.38 -12.31 3.57
CA ASP A 122 -6.69 -11.19 2.66
C ASP A 122 -5.37 -10.49 2.27
N ALA A 123 -4.88 -10.77 1.06
CA ALA A 123 -3.60 -10.25 0.58
C ALA A 123 -3.60 -8.72 0.45
N ILE A 124 -4.71 -8.12 0.03
CA ILE A 124 -4.86 -6.68 -0.16
C ILE A 124 -4.85 -6.01 1.21
N THR A 125 -5.63 -6.52 2.18
CA THR A 125 -5.65 -5.98 3.53
C THR A 125 -4.28 -6.06 4.21
N LEU A 126 -3.55 -7.17 4.07
CA LEU A 126 -2.21 -7.30 4.66
C LEU A 126 -1.20 -6.30 4.09
N LEU A 127 -1.24 -6.06 2.77
CA LEU A 127 -0.39 -5.04 2.15
C LEU A 127 -0.81 -3.64 2.59
N ALA A 128 -2.10 -3.34 2.62
CA ALA A 128 -2.61 -2.04 3.04
C ALA A 128 -2.23 -1.71 4.49
N GLU A 129 -2.39 -2.67 5.42
CA GLU A 129 -1.95 -2.52 6.80
C GLU A 129 -0.43 -2.29 6.89
N ARG A 130 0.34 -3.02 6.08
CA ARG A 130 1.79 -2.84 6.00
C ARG A 130 2.17 -1.45 5.51
N TYR A 131 1.53 -0.95 4.46
CA TYR A 131 1.79 0.38 3.93
C TYR A 131 1.37 1.49 4.90
N VAL A 132 0.19 1.38 5.52
CA VAL A 132 -0.26 2.34 6.55
C VAL A 132 0.74 2.40 7.72
N LYS A 133 1.24 1.25 8.16
CA LYS A 133 2.27 1.19 9.21
C LYS A 133 3.57 1.89 8.80
N GLU A 134 4.00 1.76 7.55
CA GLU A 134 5.16 2.47 7.02
C GLU A 134 4.91 3.99 6.86
N LEU A 135 3.68 4.40 6.51
CA LEU A 135 3.30 5.81 6.48
C LEU A 135 3.31 6.44 7.89
N GLU A 136 2.82 5.70 8.89
CA GLU A 136 2.86 6.09 10.30
C GLU A 136 4.30 6.15 10.83
N ASN A 137 5.12 5.17 10.46
CA ASN A 137 6.52 5.06 10.86
C ASN A 137 7.48 4.92 9.65
N PRO A 138 7.88 6.04 9.03
CA PRO A 138 8.77 6.02 7.86
C PRO A 138 10.18 5.48 8.12
N ALA A 139 10.55 5.25 9.38
CA ALA A 139 11.84 4.65 9.74
C ALA A 139 11.82 3.11 9.70
N GLU A 140 10.67 2.49 9.43
CA GLU A 140 10.56 1.03 9.30
C GLU A 140 11.33 0.55 8.07
N VAL A 141 12.36 -0.29 8.30
CA VAL A 141 13.20 -0.87 7.25
C VAL A 141 13.20 -2.40 7.35
N PRO A 142 13.20 -3.10 6.20
CA PRO A 142 12.99 -2.61 4.83
C PRO A 142 11.58 -2.03 4.61
N SER A 143 11.44 -1.03 3.75
CA SER A 143 10.15 -0.42 3.39
C SER A 143 9.61 -1.05 2.10
N LEU A 144 8.39 -1.61 2.14
CA LEU A 144 7.71 -2.11 0.96
C LEU A 144 7.20 -0.98 0.08
N LEU A 145 6.85 0.19 0.63
CA LEU A 145 6.51 1.37 -0.18
C LEU A 145 7.69 1.76 -1.08
N GLU A 146 8.89 1.89 -0.52
CA GLU A 146 10.08 2.25 -1.30
C GLU A 146 10.51 1.14 -2.27
N LEU A 147 10.33 -0.13 -1.89
CA LEU A 147 10.77 -1.27 -2.70
C LEU A 147 9.82 -1.64 -3.85
N LEU A 148 8.52 -1.35 -3.72
CA LEU A 148 7.49 -1.81 -4.66
C LEU A 148 6.79 -0.66 -5.37
N VAL A 149 6.45 0.40 -4.62
CA VAL A 149 5.49 1.44 -5.05
C VAL A 149 6.19 2.73 -5.47
N ARG A 150 7.36 2.99 -4.89
CA ARG A 150 8.20 4.18 -5.16
C ARG A 150 9.56 3.84 -5.75
N SER A 151 9.77 2.56 -6.09
CA SER A 151 10.97 2.16 -6.82
C SER A 151 10.97 2.85 -8.19
N GLU A 152 12.07 3.52 -8.52
CA GLU A 152 12.22 4.49 -9.62
C GLU A 152 11.29 4.29 -10.84
N ASN A 153 10.46 5.32 -11.08
CA ASN A 153 10.05 5.78 -12.40
C ASN A 153 10.81 7.08 -12.72
#